data_AF-K0ZCJ4-F1
#
_entry.id   AF-K0ZCJ4-F1
#
_cell.length_a   1.000
_cell.length_b   1.000
_cell.length_c   1.000
_cell.angle_alpha   90.00
_cell.angle_beta   90.00
_cell.angle_gamma   90.00
#
_symmetry.space_group_name_H-M   'P 1'
#
loop_
_entity.id
_entity.type
_entity.pdbx_description
1 polymer ?
#
loop_
_entity_poly.entity_id
_entity_poly.type
_entity_poly.pdbx_seq_one_letter_code
_entity_poly.pdbx_strand_id
1 'polypeptide(L)' 'MDLKTKMMISIIVPCLNEEEVLPLFYQSVEALLPDLGAEVEYVFVDDGSSDGTLELLKTY' A
#
# COMPACT_ATOMS: atom_id res chain seq x y z
N MET A 1 3.26 -7.63 30.92
CA MET A 1 2.58 -6.86 29.86
C MET A 1 3.69 -6.33 28.96
N ASP A 2 4.05 -7.10 27.93
CA ASP A 2 5.07 -6.70 26.97
C ASP A 2 4.53 -5.55 26.11
N LEU A 3 4.85 -4.32 26.50
CA LEU A 3 4.65 -3.15 25.64
C LEU A 3 5.79 -3.11 24.60
N LYS A 4 5.86 -4.15 23.75
CA LYS A 4 6.67 -4.05 22.54
C LYS A 4 5.92 -3.09 21.64
N THR A 5 6.41 -1.86 21.53
CA THR A 5 6.05 -0.95 20.42
C THR A 5 6.29 -1.73 19.15
N LYS A 6 5.20 -2.24 18.54
CA LYS A 6 5.28 -2.92 17.26
C LYS A 6 5.72 -1.85 16.27
N MET A 7 6.84 -2.08 15.59
CA MET A 7 7.35 -1.11 14.62
C MET A 7 6.29 -0.92 13.54
N MET A 8 6.01 0.33 13.18
CA MET A 8 5.09 0.70 12.10
C MET A 8 5.91 1.19 10.92
N ILE A 9 5.58 0.73 9.72
CA ILE A 9 6.15 1.18 8.46
C ILE A 9 5.05 1.79 7.62
N SER A 10 5.20 3.07 7.28
CA SER A 10 4.31 3.77 6.35
C SER A 10 4.88 3.68 4.95
N ILE A 11 4.16 3.05 4.03
CA ILE A 11 4.52 2.95 2.61
C ILE A 11 3.70 3.98 1.85
N ILE A 12 4.37 5.07 1.45
CA ILE A 12 3.75 6.16 0.70
C ILE A 12 3.95 5.89 -0.79
N VAL A 13 2.85 5.83 -1.55
CA VAL A 13 2.86 5.42 -2.96
C VAL A 13 2.15 6.47 -3.82
N PRO A 14 2.89 7.34 -4.53
CA PRO A 14 2.29 8.22 -5.53
C PRO A 14 1.85 7.38 -6.74
N CYS A 15 0.64 7.62 -7.22
CA CYS A 15 0.03 6.88 -8.33
C CYS A 15 -0.42 7.86 -9.41
N LEU A 16 -0.01 7.61 -10.67
CA LEU A 16 -0.51 8.32 -11.84
C LEU A 16 -0.73 7.32 -12.98
N ASN A 17 -2.00 6.99 -13.25
CA ASN A 17 -2.40 6.01 -14.25
C ASN A 17 -1.76 4.61 -14.08
N GLU A 18 -1.92 4.05 -12.87
CA GLU A 18 -1.32 2.77 -12.45
C GLU A 18 -2.34 1.63 -12.32
N GLU A 19 -3.51 1.73 -12.97
CA GLU A 19 -4.62 0.78 -12.84
C GLU A 19 -4.18 -0.70 -12.98
N GLU A 20 -3.31 -1.00 -13.95
CA GLU A 20 -2.84 -2.36 -14.21
C GLU A 20 -1.74 -2.83 -13.25
N VAL A 21 -0.95 -1.90 -12.70
CA VAL A 21 0.26 -2.20 -11.92
C VAL A 21 -0.03 -2.24 -10.42
N LEU A 22 -0.96 -1.41 -9.95
CA LEU A 22 -1.32 -1.27 -8.55
C LEU A 22 -1.71 -2.61 -7.87
N PRO A 23 -2.48 -3.51 -8.51
CA PRO A 23 -2.76 -4.83 -7.93
C PRO A 23 -1.54 -5.72 -7.77
N LEU A 24 -0.61 -5.67 -8.73
CA LEU A 24 0.62 -6.44 -8.69
C LEU A 24 1.55 -5.95 -7.58
N PHE A 25 1.63 -4.62 -7.42
CA PHE A 25 2.36 -3.99 -6.32
C PHE A 25 1.78 -4.43 -4.97
N TYR A 26 0.49 -4.24 -4.75
CA TYR A 26 -0.17 -4.57 -3.48
C TYR A 26 0.02 -6.05 -3.14
N GLN A 27 -0.23 -6.96 -4.08
CA GLN A 27 -0.02 -8.39 -3.89
C GLN A 27 1.44 -8.72 -3.52
N SER A 28 2.40 -8.06 -4.16
CA SER A 28 3.83 -8.32 -3.91
C SER A 28 4.26 -7.86 -2.51
N VAL A 29 3.74 -6.72 -2.03
CA VAL A 29 4.05 -6.24 -0.67
C VAL A 29 3.34 -7.07 0.39
N GLU A 30 2.06 -7.37 0.19
CA GLU A 30 1.27 -8.22 1.11
C GLU A 30 1.93 -9.60 1.33
N ALA A 31 2.52 -10.18 0.28
CA ALA A 31 3.22 -11.46 0.38
C ALA A 31 4.45 -11.42 1.31
N LEU A 32 5.03 -10.24 1.56
CA LEU A 32 6.21 -10.06 2.41
C LEU A 32 5.85 -9.68 3.87
N LEU A 33 4.63 -9.20 4.12
CA LEU A 33 4.21 -8.75 5.44
C LEU A 33 4.34 -9.80 6.56
N PRO A 34 4.04 -11.10 6.35
CA PRO A 34 4.16 -12.11 7.40
C PRO A 34 5.56 -12.21 8.00
N ASP A 35 6.60 -11.90 7.20
CA ASP A 35 8.00 -12.02 7.59
C ASP A 35 8.61 -10.70 8.11
N LEU A 36 7.93 -9.56 7.91
CA LEU A 36 8.48 -8.22 8.15
C LEU A 36 8.56 -7.85 9.64
N GLY A 37 7.77 -8.51 10.50
CA GLY A 37 7.77 -8.27 11.96
C GLY A 37 7.30 -6.88 12.38
N ALA A 38 6.70 -6.12 11.46
CA ALA A 38 6.20 -4.77 11.63
C ALA A 38 4.73 -4.67 11.18
N GLU A 39 4.00 -3.69 11.69
CA GLU A 39 2.74 -3.27 11.08
C GLU A 39 3.03 -2.38 9.89
N VAL A 40 2.21 -2.48 8.85
CA VAL A 40 2.34 -1.70 7.64
C VAL A 40 1.06 -0.91 7.43
N GLU A 41 1.21 0.37 7.13
CA GLU A 41 0.16 1.21 6.60
C GLU A 41 0.52 1.64 5.18
N TYR A 42 -0.47 1.66 4.29
CA TYR A 42 -0.31 2.18 2.94
C TYR A 42 -0.92 3.58 2.87
N VAL A 43 -0.19 4.52 2.26
CA VAL A 43 -0.67 5.87 1.97
C VAL A 43 -0.56 6.08 0.47
N PHE A 44 -1.62 5.72 -0.25
CA PHE A 44 -1.71 5.97 -1.67
C PHE A 44 -2.10 7.42 -1.95
N VAL A 45 -1.38 8.06 -2.87
CA VAL A 45 -1.62 9.44 -3.29
C VAL A 45 -1.88 9.43 -4.79
N ASP A 46 -3.14 9.60 -5.19
CA ASP A 46 -3.49 9.81 -6.59
C ASP A 46 -3.01 11.20 -7.04
N ASP A 47 -2.20 11.25 -8.08
CA ASP A 47 -1.58 12.47 -8.63
C ASP A 47 -2.38 13.01 -9.84
N GLY A 48 -3.70 12.80 -9.86
CA GLY A 48 -4.58 13.25 -10.93
C GLY A 48 -4.69 12.25 -12.08
N SER A 49 -4.89 10.96 -11.76
CA SER A 49 -5.07 9.91 -12.76
C SER A 49 -6.31 10.16 -13.63
N SER A 50 -6.21 9.79 -14.90
CA SER A 50 -7.28 9.88 -15.90
C SER A 50 -7.86 8.53 -16.30
N ASP A 51 -7.32 7.43 -15.75
CA ASP A 51 -7.79 6.07 -15.90
C ASP A 51 -8.57 5.59 -14.64
N GLY A 52 -8.73 4.29 -14.46
CA GLY A 52 -9.42 3.70 -13.30
C GLY A 52 -8.63 3.71 -11.99
N THR A 53 -7.41 4.27 -11.94
CA THR A 53 -6.53 4.22 -10.75
C THR A 53 -7.21 4.73 -9.48
N LEU A 54 -7.85 5.90 -9.52
CA LEU A 54 -8.49 6.49 -8.35
C LEU A 54 -9.66 5.63 -7.84
N GLU A 55 -10.43 5.03 -8.73
CA GLU A 55 -11.54 4.15 -8.35
C GLU A 55 -11.02 2.84 -7.75
N LEU A 56 -9.96 2.28 -8.33
CA LEU A 56 -9.28 1.10 -7.83
C LEU A 56 -8.67 1.36 -6.43
N LEU A 57 -8.04 2.50 -6.22
CA LEU A 57 -7.46 2.91 -4.94
C LEU A 57 -8.45 2.92 -3.78
N LYS A 58 -9.74 3.21 -4.03
CA LYS A 58 -10.80 3.21 -3.02
C LYS A 58 -11.24 1.81 -2.58
N THR A 59 -10.75 0.77 -3.25
CA THR A 59 -11.09 -0.63 -2.95
C THR A 59 -10.06 -1.34 -2.07
N TYR A 60 -8.90 -0.72 -1.87
CA TYR A 60 -7.86 -1.15 -0.91
C TYR A 60 -8.13 -0.53 0.47
#